data_AF-A0A521I3X9-F1
#
_entry.id   AF-A0A521I3X9-F1
#
_cell.length_a   1.000
_cell.length_b   1.000
_cell.length_c   1.000
_cell.angle_alpha   90.00
_cell.angle_beta   90.00
_cell.angle_gamma   90.00
#
_symmetry.space_group_name_H-M   'P 1'
#
loop_
_entity.id
_entity.type
_entity.pdbx_description
1 polymer ?
#
loop_
_entity_poly.entity_id
_entity_poly.type
_entity_poly.pdbx_seq_one_letter_code
_entity_poly.pdbx_strand_id
1 'polypeptide(L)'
;MSRDPSRLFLLVCAGLTIAACASPPPPVYRSETFQPESPFMTWIARDPAGACELGKRALLSQGYQIDDANPTRIRGEKFFQPASDRGVTLSITLFCLPSSLGAAVYANGLETRYELKSAASSTAVNVAGIGGISLPWASDKEALVKVGEETIADADFYKRLFGLIEGLASGTTPSPVTSTAEN
;
A
#
# COMPACT_ATOMS: atom_id res chain seq x y z
N MET A 1 31.20 -58.21 -41.26
CA MET A 1 31.57 -56.88 -40.74
C MET A 1 30.85 -55.83 -41.56
N SER A 2 29.78 -55.24 -41.04
CA SER A 2 29.19 -54.02 -41.60
C SER A 2 29.06 -53.01 -40.45
N ARG A 3 29.77 -51.88 -40.57
CA ARG A 3 29.76 -50.77 -39.62
C ARG A 3 28.74 -49.75 -40.13
N ASP A 4 27.58 -49.67 -39.49
CA ASP A 4 26.56 -48.68 -39.85
C ASP A 4 26.92 -47.29 -39.27
N PRO A 5 27.11 -46.25 -40.11
CA PRO A 5 27.48 -44.91 -39.68
C PRO A 5 26.30 -44.08 -39.16
N SER A 6 25.10 -44.67 -39.08
CA SER A 6 23.84 -43.96 -38.86
C SER A 6 23.60 -43.51 -37.41
N ARG A 7 24.37 -44.01 -36.44
CA ARG A 7 24.16 -43.68 -35.01
C ARG A 7 24.85 -42.40 -34.54
N LEU A 8 25.71 -41.78 -35.34
CA LEU A 8 26.43 -40.58 -34.91
C LEU A 8 25.66 -39.27 -35.16
N PHE A 9 24.64 -39.26 -36.03
CA PHE A 9 23.95 -38.01 -36.41
C PHE A 9 22.81 -37.62 -35.46
N LEU A 10 22.36 -38.52 -34.59
CA LEU A 10 21.23 -38.30 -33.68
C LEU A 10 21.59 -37.66 -32.34
N LEU A 11 22.87 -37.37 -32.10
CA LEU A 11 23.35 -36.84 -30.81
C LEU A 11 23.68 -35.34 -30.80
N VAL A 12 23.49 -34.62 -31.92
CA VAL A 12 23.88 -33.20 -32.02
C VAL A 12 22.71 -32.22 -31.86
N CYS A 13 21.45 -32.66 -31.93
CA CYS A 13 20.29 -31.74 -31.90
C CYS A 13 19.65 -31.51 -30.53
N ALA A 14 20.18 -32.06 -29.44
CA ALA A 14 19.56 -31.98 -28.10
C ALA A 14 20.10 -30.82 -27.22
N GLY A 15 20.73 -29.80 -27.82
CA GLY A 15 21.46 -28.74 -27.11
C GLY A 15 20.90 -27.32 -27.24
N LEU A 16 19.61 -27.14 -27.54
CA LEU A 16 18.96 -25.83 -27.55
C LEU A 16 17.89 -25.77 -26.47
N THR A 17 18.33 -25.87 -25.22
CA THR A 17 17.50 -25.54 -24.06
C THR A 17 17.29 -24.03 -24.02
N ILE A 18 16.18 -23.60 -24.63
CA ILE A 18 15.30 -22.48 -24.25
C ILE A 18 16.01 -21.41 -23.40
N ALA A 19 16.65 -20.45 -24.06
CA ALA A 19 16.91 -19.15 -23.46
C ALA A 19 15.54 -18.46 -23.31
N ALA A 20 14.90 -18.65 -22.15
CA ALA A 20 13.73 -17.89 -21.77
C ALA A 20 14.19 -16.43 -21.57
N CYS A 21 14.05 -15.62 -22.61
CA CYS A 21 14.20 -14.16 -22.52
C CYS A 21 13.11 -13.64 -21.58
N ALA A 22 13.46 -13.42 -20.31
CA ALA A 22 12.63 -12.70 -19.37
C ALA A 22 12.59 -11.22 -19.82
N SER A 23 11.59 -10.86 -20.63
CA SER A 23 11.29 -9.46 -20.90
C SER A 23 10.84 -8.79 -19.60
N PRO A 24 11.28 -7.56 -19.30
CA PRO A 24 10.83 -6.85 -18.12
C PRO A 24 9.30 -6.69 -18.15
N PRO A 25 8.62 -6.74 -16.99
CA PRO A 25 7.18 -6.55 -16.94
C PRO A 25 6.80 -5.20 -17.57
N PRO A 26 5.65 -5.12 -18.26
CA PRO A 26 5.21 -3.86 -18.84
C PRO A 26 5.03 -2.81 -17.74
N PRO A 27 5.25 -1.53 -18.05
CA PRO A 27 5.15 -0.48 -17.04
C PRO A 27 3.69 -0.29 -16.61
N VAL A 28 3.48 -0.10 -15.31
CA VAL A 28 2.16 -0.07 -14.62
C VAL A 28 1.20 0.94 -15.24
N TYR A 29 1.68 2.09 -15.70
CA TYR A 29 0.81 3.13 -16.29
C TYR A 29 0.03 2.67 -17.54
N ARG A 30 0.43 1.57 -18.20
CA ARG A 30 -0.28 1.04 -19.36
C ARG A 30 -1.51 0.22 -19.00
N SER A 31 -1.53 -0.38 -17.81
CA SER A 31 -2.71 -1.07 -17.28
C SER A 31 -3.66 -0.13 -16.53
N GLU A 32 -3.26 1.13 -16.33
CA GLU A 32 -4.09 2.14 -15.67
C GLU A 32 -5.26 2.56 -16.56
N THR A 33 -6.45 2.70 -15.95
CA THR A 33 -7.67 3.09 -16.67
C THR A 33 -8.35 4.28 -15.99
N PHE A 34 -8.83 5.22 -16.79
CA PHE A 34 -9.54 6.41 -16.29
C PHE A 34 -11.02 6.27 -16.59
N GLN A 35 -11.80 5.97 -15.55
CA GLN A 35 -13.24 5.77 -15.64
C GLN A 35 -13.97 7.05 -15.21
N PRO A 36 -15.01 7.50 -15.94
CA PRO A 36 -15.80 8.67 -15.54
C PRO A 36 -16.50 8.49 -14.18
N GLU A 37 -17.00 7.28 -13.93
CA GLU A 37 -17.55 6.85 -12.65
C GLU A 37 -16.38 6.42 -11.75
N SER A 38 -16.18 7.13 -10.65
CA SER A 38 -15.03 6.93 -9.77
C SER A 38 -15.47 6.74 -8.32
N PRO A 39 -14.95 5.71 -7.61
CA PRO A 39 -15.29 5.48 -6.21
C PRO A 39 -14.58 6.47 -5.28
N PHE A 40 -13.74 7.38 -5.77
CA PHE A 40 -12.89 8.25 -4.96
C PHE A 40 -13.55 9.59 -4.60
N MET A 41 -14.86 9.77 -4.83
CA MET A 41 -15.56 11.03 -4.60
C MET A 41 -16.98 10.82 -4.03
N THR A 42 -17.42 11.72 -3.15
CA THR A 42 -18.83 11.95 -2.81
C THR A 42 -19.17 13.45 -2.79
N TRP A 43 -20.46 13.78 -2.71
CA TRP A 43 -20.96 15.16 -2.60
C TRP A 43 -21.59 15.41 -1.24
N ILE A 44 -21.26 16.54 -0.63
CA ILE A 44 -21.82 16.97 0.66
C ILE A 44 -22.43 18.36 0.49
N ALA A 45 -23.69 18.52 0.93
CA ALA A 45 -24.43 19.78 0.88
C ALA A 45 -23.96 20.78 1.97
N ARG A 46 -22.66 21.06 1.99
CA ARG A 46 -21.96 22.02 2.86
C ARG A 46 -20.93 22.78 2.02
N ASP A 47 -20.44 23.91 2.53
CA ASP A 47 -19.25 24.53 1.96
C ASP A 47 -18.03 23.60 2.13
N PRO A 48 -16.95 23.81 1.36
CA PRO A 48 -15.78 22.93 1.40
C PRO A 48 -15.14 22.75 2.78
N ALA A 49 -15.11 23.81 3.61
CA ALA A 49 -14.55 23.70 4.95
C ALA A 49 -15.49 22.88 5.86
N GLY A 50 -16.79 23.13 5.79
CA GLY A 50 -17.80 22.34 6.51
C GLY A 50 -17.80 20.85 6.13
N ALA A 51 -17.59 20.53 4.84
CA ALA A 51 -17.47 19.14 4.38
C ALA A 51 -16.20 18.46 4.92
N CYS A 52 -15.07 19.17 4.94
CA CYS A 52 -13.81 18.64 5.49
C CYS A 52 -13.83 18.52 7.01
N GLU A 53 -14.58 19.36 7.72
CA GLU A 53 -14.85 19.17 9.15
C GLU A 53 -15.64 17.90 9.44
N LEU A 54 -16.60 17.53 8.58
CA LEU A 54 -17.29 16.24 8.68
C LEU A 54 -16.34 15.07 8.39
N GLY A 55 -15.48 15.21 7.37
CA GLY A 55 -14.42 14.25 7.07
C GLY A 55 -13.45 14.04 8.24
N LYS A 56 -13.01 15.13 8.87
CA LYS A 56 -12.17 15.13 10.07
C LYS A 56 -12.84 14.37 11.22
N ARG A 57 -14.12 14.68 11.50
CA ARG A 57 -14.90 13.98 12.53
C ARG A 57 -15.04 12.49 12.22
N ALA A 58 -15.28 12.12 10.96
CA ALA A 58 -15.34 10.73 10.52
C ALA A 58 -14.02 10.02 10.80
N LEU A 59 -12.88 10.56 10.35
CA LEU A 59 -11.57 9.95 10.56
C LEU A 59 -11.20 9.84 12.05
N LEU A 60 -11.43 10.89 12.84
CA LEU A 60 -11.23 10.87 14.30
C LEU A 60 -12.09 9.79 14.97
N SER A 61 -13.35 9.61 14.56
CA SER A 61 -14.23 8.56 15.10
C SER A 61 -13.74 7.15 14.81
N GLN A 62 -12.92 6.97 13.77
CA GLN A 62 -12.32 5.69 13.40
C GLN A 62 -10.91 5.48 14.00
N GLY A 63 -10.44 6.43 14.83
CA GLY A 63 -9.14 6.37 15.50
C GLY A 63 -7.95 6.75 14.62
N TYR A 64 -8.16 7.56 13.58
CA TYR A 64 -7.07 8.15 12.81
C TYR A 64 -6.47 9.35 13.56
N GLN A 65 -5.15 9.46 13.52
CA GLN A 65 -4.41 10.67 13.91
C GLN A 65 -4.46 11.66 12.76
N ILE A 66 -4.89 12.89 13.02
CA ILE A 66 -5.10 13.90 11.97
C ILE A 66 -3.93 14.90 11.95
N ASP A 67 -3.47 15.19 10.75
CA ASP A 67 -2.68 16.39 10.44
C ASP A 67 -3.62 17.43 9.80
N ASP A 68 -3.83 18.54 10.52
CA ASP A 68 -4.89 19.52 10.28
C ASP A 68 -4.35 20.90 9.91
N ALA A 69 -3.42 20.94 8.95
CA ALA A 69 -2.82 22.20 8.52
C ALA A 69 -3.73 23.04 7.59
N ASN A 70 -4.83 22.47 7.04
CA ASN A 70 -5.63 23.12 6.00
C ASN A 70 -7.14 22.84 6.16
N PRO A 71 -8.00 23.88 6.16
CA PRO A 71 -9.44 23.71 6.39
C PRO A 71 -10.19 22.96 5.27
N THR A 72 -9.61 22.85 4.07
CA THR A 72 -10.20 22.14 2.92
C THR A 72 -9.39 20.92 2.48
N ARG A 73 -8.38 20.52 3.28
CA ARG A 73 -7.61 19.30 3.07
C ARG A 73 -7.23 18.67 4.40
N ILE A 74 -7.69 17.45 4.63
CA ILE A 74 -7.44 16.71 5.86
C ILE A 74 -6.61 15.47 5.54
N ARG A 75 -5.51 15.26 6.26
CA ARG A 75 -4.76 13.99 6.22
C ARG A 75 -4.94 13.26 7.54
N GLY A 76 -5.30 11.99 7.48
CA GLY A 76 -5.39 11.11 8.63
C GLY A 76 -4.56 9.86 8.45
N GLU A 77 -3.88 9.42 9.50
CA GLU A 77 -3.11 8.17 9.51
C GLU A 77 -3.56 7.26 10.66
N LYS A 78 -3.62 5.95 10.38
CA LYS A 78 -3.87 4.93 11.39
C LYS A 78 -2.83 3.83 11.24
N PHE A 79 -2.24 3.45 12.37
CA PHE A 79 -1.17 2.46 12.44
C PHE A 79 -1.73 1.14 12.96
N PHE A 80 -1.32 0.06 12.31
CA PHE A 80 -1.72 -1.31 12.61
C PHE A 80 -0.46 -2.17 12.74
N GLN A 81 -0.52 -3.17 13.61
CA GLN A 81 0.54 -4.16 13.77
C GLN A 81 -0.08 -5.56 13.77
N PRO A 82 -0.43 -6.11 12.58
CA PRO A 82 -1.08 -7.43 12.49
C PRO A 82 -0.19 -8.58 12.99
N ALA A 83 1.13 -8.41 13.00
CA ALA A 83 2.09 -9.33 13.60
C ALA A 83 3.24 -8.53 14.23
N SER A 84 3.99 -9.14 15.16
CA SER A 84 5.07 -8.45 15.88
C SER A 84 6.15 -7.86 14.97
N ASP A 85 6.36 -8.47 13.81
CA ASP A 85 7.35 -8.10 12.79
C ASP A 85 6.79 -7.31 11.61
N ARG A 86 5.48 -7.03 11.59
CA ARG A 86 4.78 -6.38 10.47
C ARG A 86 3.99 -5.17 10.93
N GLY A 87 4.34 -4.01 10.37
CA GLY A 87 3.61 -2.76 10.53
C GLY A 87 2.81 -2.43 9.27
N VAL A 88 1.63 -1.86 9.43
CA VAL A 88 0.83 -1.32 8.33
C VAL A 88 0.34 0.07 8.71
N THR A 89 0.54 1.04 7.83
CA THR A 89 -0.02 2.38 7.98
C THR A 89 -1.07 2.60 6.92
N LEU A 90 -2.25 3.00 7.34
CA LEU A 90 -3.32 3.43 6.46
C LEU A 90 -3.42 4.96 6.49
N SER A 91 -3.06 5.60 5.39
CA SER A 91 -3.14 7.05 5.21
C SER A 91 -4.34 7.40 4.34
N ILE A 92 -5.23 8.24 4.84
CA ILE A 92 -6.35 8.79 4.08
C ILE A 92 -6.16 10.30 3.95
N THR A 93 -6.21 10.80 2.71
CA THR A 93 -6.24 12.26 2.46
C THR A 93 -7.56 12.63 1.82
N LEU A 94 -8.27 13.58 2.44
CA LEU A 94 -9.50 14.16 1.93
C LEU A 94 -9.22 15.54 1.34
N PHE A 95 -9.82 15.84 0.20
CA PHE A 95 -9.79 17.15 -0.44
C PHE A 95 -11.22 17.61 -0.67
N CYS A 96 -11.59 18.75 -0.10
CA CYS A 96 -12.92 19.31 -0.25
C CYS A 96 -12.87 20.50 -1.21
N LEU A 97 -13.58 20.40 -2.32
CA LEU A 97 -13.60 21.39 -3.39
C LEU A 97 -15.01 21.92 -3.63
N PRO A 98 -15.17 23.19 -4.01
CA PRO A 98 -16.48 23.77 -4.27
C PRO A 98 -17.18 23.09 -5.46
N SER A 99 -18.50 22.97 -5.36
CA SER A 99 -19.38 22.37 -6.36
C SER A 99 -20.70 23.11 -6.46
N SER A 100 -21.44 22.91 -7.56
CA SER A 100 -22.83 23.38 -7.68
C SER A 100 -23.76 22.79 -6.62
N LEU A 101 -23.40 21.65 -6.01
CA LEU A 101 -24.19 20.96 -4.98
C LEU A 101 -23.69 21.20 -3.54
N GLY A 102 -22.73 22.11 -3.35
CA GLY A 102 -22.03 22.31 -2.08
C GLY A 102 -20.54 22.03 -2.23
N ALA A 103 -20.07 20.88 -1.75
CA ALA A 103 -18.69 20.45 -1.89
C ALA A 103 -18.58 19.03 -2.47
N ALA A 104 -17.63 18.83 -3.38
CA ALA A 104 -17.10 17.50 -3.66
C ALA A 104 -16.03 17.16 -2.62
N VAL A 105 -16.13 15.97 -2.04
CA VAL A 105 -15.12 15.40 -1.17
C VAL A 105 -14.43 14.28 -1.93
N TYR A 106 -13.17 14.51 -2.29
CA TYR A 106 -12.30 13.51 -2.89
C TYR A 106 -11.49 12.82 -1.80
N ALA A 107 -11.30 11.51 -1.92
CA ALA A 107 -10.51 10.72 -0.98
C ALA A 107 -9.40 9.96 -1.70
N ASN A 108 -8.22 9.93 -1.10
CA ASN A 108 -7.12 9.06 -1.50
C ASN A 108 -6.71 8.20 -0.30
N GLY A 109 -6.83 6.89 -0.44
CA GLY A 109 -6.35 5.90 0.53
C GLY A 109 -5.03 5.28 0.09
N LEU A 110 -4.08 5.21 1.01
CA LEU A 110 -2.76 4.65 0.79
C LEU A 110 -2.44 3.67 1.92
N GLU A 111 -2.10 2.43 1.58
CA GLU A 111 -1.62 1.42 2.51
C GLU A 111 -0.11 1.28 2.38
N THR A 112 0.63 1.59 3.44
CA THR A 112 2.09 1.42 3.50
C THR A 112 2.41 0.22 4.39
N ARG A 113 3.19 -0.72 3.89
CA ARG A 113 3.58 -1.95 4.61
C ARG A 113 5.04 -1.87 5.05
N TYR A 114 5.30 -2.31 6.27
CA TYR A 114 6.61 -2.35 6.90
C TYR A 114 6.92 -3.75 7.43
N GLU A 115 8.17 -4.19 7.28
CA GLU A 115 8.67 -5.44 7.85
C GLU A 115 9.96 -5.19 8.63
N LEU A 116 10.22 -6.01 9.65
CA LEU A 116 11.50 -5.98 10.35
C LEU A 116 12.61 -6.53 9.45
N LYS A 117 13.64 -5.73 9.22
CA LYS A 117 14.88 -6.17 8.60
C LYS A 117 15.99 -6.19 9.65
N SER A 118 16.54 -7.37 9.91
CA SER A 118 17.78 -7.52 10.67
C SER A 118 18.93 -6.93 9.85
N ALA A 119 19.59 -5.90 10.39
CA ALA A 119 20.81 -5.36 9.84
C ALA A 119 22.02 -6.08 10.46
N ALA A 120 22.43 -7.21 9.87
CA ALA A 120 23.69 -7.86 10.24
C ALA A 120 24.88 -7.03 9.72
N SER A 121 25.41 -6.14 10.56
CA SER A 121 26.63 -5.38 10.26
C SER A 121 27.83 -6.00 10.99
N SER A 122 28.55 -6.92 10.33
CA SER A 122 29.82 -7.44 10.83
C SER A 122 30.96 -6.48 10.47
N THR A 123 31.48 -5.72 11.43
CA THR A 123 32.68 -4.88 11.23
C THR A 123 33.92 -5.71 11.54
N ALA A 124 34.55 -6.29 10.52
CA ALA A 124 35.86 -6.93 10.67
C ALA A 124 36.96 -5.87 10.62
N VAL A 125 37.61 -5.59 11.76
CA VAL A 125 38.77 -4.70 11.82
C VAL A 125 40.03 -5.55 11.63
N ASN A 126 40.65 -5.47 10.46
CA ASN A 126 41.93 -6.13 10.19
C ASN A 126 43.07 -5.22 10.71
N VAL A 127 43.61 -5.52 11.89
CA VAL A 127 44.89 -4.96 12.32
C VAL A 127 46.00 -5.78 11.66
N ALA A 128 46.82 -5.13 10.84
CA ALA A 128 48.01 -5.74 10.28
C ALA A 128 48.99 -6.07 11.43
N GLY A 129 49.13 -7.35 11.78
CA GLY A 129 50.27 -7.84 12.55
C GLY A 129 49.98 -8.81 13.70
N ILE A 130 48.73 -8.96 14.17
CA ILE A 130 48.40 -9.86 15.28
C ILE A 130 46.91 -10.20 15.19
N GLY A 131 46.57 -11.49 15.28
CA GLY A 131 45.27 -12.08 14.90
C GLY A 131 44.04 -11.25 15.27
N GLY A 132 43.12 -11.13 14.31
CA GLY A 132 41.88 -10.36 14.45
C GLY A 132 41.00 -10.89 15.57
N ILE A 133 40.62 -10.00 16.49
CA ILE A 133 39.62 -10.27 17.52
C ILE A 133 38.25 -9.98 16.91
N SER A 134 37.45 -11.01 16.62
CA SER A 134 36.03 -10.85 16.36
C SER A 134 35.29 -10.77 17.70
N LEU A 135 34.83 -9.58 18.07
CA LEU A 135 33.89 -9.43 19.18
C LEU A 135 32.47 -9.53 18.61
N PRO A 136 31.70 -10.59 18.89
CA PRO A 136 30.32 -10.71 18.44
C PRO A 136 29.42 -9.91 19.39
N TRP A 137 29.53 -8.58 19.36
CA TRP A 137 28.41 -7.75 19.82
C TRP A 137 27.46 -7.58 18.66
N ALA A 138 26.68 -8.64 18.40
CA ALA A 138 25.48 -8.53 17.59
C ALA A 138 24.48 -7.68 18.36
N SER A 139 24.57 -6.36 18.24
CA SER A 139 23.38 -5.53 18.39
C SER A 139 22.53 -5.81 17.16
N ASP A 140 21.62 -6.78 17.24
CA ASP A 140 20.56 -6.93 16.25
C ASP A 140 19.78 -5.61 16.21
N LYS A 141 20.12 -4.74 15.27
CA LYS A 141 19.34 -3.54 14.97
C LYS A 141 18.22 -4.00 14.07
N GLU A 142 17.14 -4.47 14.69
CA GLU A 142 15.89 -4.69 14.00
C GLU A 142 15.27 -3.34 13.67
N ALA A 143 15.07 -3.06 12.38
CA ALA A 143 14.43 -1.83 11.92
C ALA A 143 13.25 -2.17 11.02
N LEU A 144 12.13 -1.49 11.23
CA LEU A 144 11.01 -1.53 10.29
C LEU A 144 11.41 -0.81 9.01
N VAL A 145 11.53 -1.56 7.91
CA VAL A 145 11.77 -1.01 6.58
C VAL A 145 10.46 -1.00 5.80
N LYS A 146 10.19 0.08 5.08
CA LYS A 146 9.06 0.15 4.15
C LYS A 146 9.28 -0.87 3.03
N VAL A 147 8.42 -1.89 2.96
CA VAL A 147 8.51 -2.97 1.97
C VAL A 147 7.56 -2.79 0.81
N GLY A 148 6.50 -2.00 0.99
CA GLY A 148 5.50 -1.77 -0.06
C GLY A 148 4.62 -0.57 0.26
N GLU A 149 4.01 -0.04 -0.80
CA GLU A 149 2.99 1.00 -0.71
C GLU A 149 2.02 0.86 -1.87
N GLU A 150 0.73 0.88 -1.55
CA GLU A 150 -0.33 0.61 -2.49
C GLU A 150 -1.47 1.61 -2.31
N THR A 151 -1.92 2.19 -3.43
CA THR A 151 -3.16 2.98 -3.44
C THR A 151 -4.34 2.03 -3.31
N ILE A 152 -5.20 2.25 -2.32
CA ILE A 152 -6.40 1.45 -2.14
C ILE A 152 -7.36 1.77 -3.27
N ALA A 153 -7.62 0.79 -4.14
CA ALA A 153 -8.56 0.89 -5.25
C ALA A 153 -9.92 0.22 -4.98
N ASP A 154 -10.10 -0.41 -3.81
CA ASP A 154 -11.35 -1.06 -3.42
C ASP A 154 -12.49 -0.04 -3.29
N ALA A 155 -13.52 -0.15 -4.13
CA ALA A 155 -14.68 0.73 -4.09
C ALA A 155 -15.46 0.62 -2.78
N ASP A 156 -15.53 -0.56 -2.17
CA ASP A 156 -16.29 -0.77 -0.94
C ASP A 156 -15.62 -0.10 0.27
N PHE A 157 -14.30 0.04 0.24
CA PHE A 157 -13.56 0.86 1.19
C PHE A 157 -14.05 2.32 1.19
N TYR A 158 -14.16 2.94 0.02
CA TYR A 158 -14.61 4.32 -0.09
C TYR A 158 -16.10 4.47 0.22
N LYS A 159 -16.95 3.50 -0.16
CA LYS A 159 -18.38 3.51 0.22
C LYS A 159 -18.55 3.55 1.74
N ARG A 160 -17.78 2.77 2.51
CA ARG A 160 -17.84 2.81 3.98
C ARG A 160 -17.38 4.15 4.55
N LEU A 161 -16.29 4.71 4.02
CA LEU A 161 -15.78 6.02 4.44
C LEU A 161 -16.79 7.14 4.15
N PHE A 162 -17.31 7.20 2.92
CA PHE A 162 -18.26 8.24 2.52
C PHE A 162 -19.61 8.09 3.20
N GLY A 163 -20.11 6.86 3.37
CA GLY A 163 -21.33 6.62 4.14
C GLY A 163 -21.23 7.12 5.58
N LEU A 164 -20.06 7.05 6.20
CA LEU A 164 -19.83 7.64 7.52
C LEU A 164 -19.86 9.17 7.49
N ILE A 165 -19.22 9.80 6.51
CA ILE A 165 -19.21 11.27 6.35
C ILE A 165 -20.63 11.79 6.07
N GLU A 166 -21.38 11.13 5.21
CA GLU A 166 -22.77 11.44 4.87
C GLU A 166 -23.72 11.24 6.06
N GLY A 167 -23.51 10.18 6.84
CA GLY A 167 -24.25 9.96 8.09
C GLY A 167 -24.05 11.11 9.07
N LEU A 168 -22.82 11.58 9.24
CA LEU A 168 -22.53 12.77 10.06
C LEU A 168 -23.16 14.05 9.48
N ALA A 169 -23.23 14.19 8.15
CA ALA A 169 -23.85 15.33 7.49
C ALA A 169 -25.37 15.39 7.72
N SER A 170 -26.03 14.23 7.73
CA SER A 170 -27.48 14.06 7.88
C SER A 170 -27.95 13.97 9.34
N GLY A 171 -27.03 13.87 10.30
CA GLY A 171 -27.36 13.64 11.71
C GLY A 171 -27.89 12.23 11.99
N THR A 172 -27.85 11.33 11.01
CA THR A 172 -28.22 9.93 11.15
C THR A 172 -26.94 9.13 11.33
N THR A 173 -26.71 8.55 12.51
CA THR A 173 -25.59 7.65 12.72
C THR A 173 -25.69 6.50 11.71
N PRO A 174 -24.66 6.22 10.89
CA PRO A 174 -24.75 5.15 9.92
C PRO A 174 -24.99 3.83 10.66
N SER A 175 -26.02 3.09 10.25
CA SER A 175 -26.24 1.73 10.74
C SER A 175 -25.03 0.86 10.37
N PRO A 176 -24.58 -0.04 11.25
CA PRO A 176 -23.49 -0.95 10.93
C PRO A 176 -23.86 -1.73 9.68
N VAL A 177 -23.03 -1.64 8.64
CA VAL A 177 -23.16 -2.50 7.46
C VAL A 177 -22.91 -3.92 7.96
N THR A 178 -23.97 -4.72 8.02
CA THR A 178 -23.86 -6.16 8.31
C THR A 178 -22.94 -6.77 7.26
N SER A 179 -21.71 -7.07 7.68
CA SER A 179 -20.83 -7.94 6.91
C SER A 179 -21.48 -9.32 6.89
N THR A 180 -22.18 -9.63 5.81
CA THR A 180 -22.42 -11.03 5.42
C THR A 180 -21.07 -11.64 5.11
N ALA A 181 -20.48 -12.26 6.13
CA ALA A 181 -19.55 -13.36 5.91
C ALA A 181 -20.37 -14.49 5.27
N GLU A 182 -20.22 -14.69 3.97
CA GLU A 182 -20.72 -15.87 3.29
C GLU A 182 -19.55 -16.85 3.08
N ASN A 183 -19.86 -18.10 3.44
CA ASN A 183 -19.00 -19.28 3.53
C ASN A 183 -18.37 -19.68 2.19
#